data_AF-A0ABD1KCW3-F1
#
_entry.id   AF-A0ABD1KCW3-F1
#
_cell.length_a   1.000
_cell.length_b   1.000
_cell.length_c   1.000
_cell.angle_alpha   90.00
_cell.angle_beta   90.00
_cell.angle_gamma   90.00
#
_symmetry.space_group_name_H-M   'P 1'
#
loop_
_entity.id
_entity.type
_entity.pdbx_description
1 polymer ?
#
loop_
_entity_poly.entity_id
_entity_poly.type
_entity_poly.pdbx_seq_one_letter_code
_entity_poly.pdbx_strand_id
1 'polypeptide(L)'
;METILTLLDVAERLHSLCLTVQDNKDQCGRLAGHVSSLRTTLQELQGRAQACTPPTLESGLAKLRTCFTDAEELVRKYSRTGALGRVWRAGAMEREFEGMFQRLDDIRSLLSLSLQVEQRGQVQSVQDTVDRSEQKLDSLNDKMDKLLHSDRKVKGVPVTPAVPALAQDADKLLDAVRTQFVEKASLPLLKQLLDGLQEECVLNTEEAEAVLEEQSARADRARYLIDVVRKKGCKASQKMIAQLRQKDASLAETLGLA
;
A
#
# COMPACT_ATOMS: atom_id res chain seq x y z
N MET A 1 -24.00 -9.30 10.59
CA MET A 1 -23.15 -10.48 10.86
C MET A 1 -23.82 -11.79 10.41
N GLU A 2 -25.07 -12.07 10.80
CA GLU A 2 -25.79 -13.30 10.38
C GLU A 2 -25.90 -13.48 8.85
N THR A 3 -25.97 -12.39 8.10
CA THR A 3 -25.99 -12.39 6.63
C THR A 3 -24.70 -12.92 5.99
N ILE A 4 -23.54 -12.63 6.57
CA ILE A 4 -22.24 -13.11 6.03
C ILE A 4 -22.05 -14.59 6.37
N LEU A 5 -22.40 -15.01 7.59
CA LEU A 5 -22.35 -16.41 8.01
C LEU A 5 -23.22 -17.31 7.13
N THR A 6 -24.49 -16.94 6.96
CA THR A 6 -25.40 -17.69 6.08
C THR A 6 -24.92 -17.74 4.64
N LEU A 7 -24.21 -16.73 4.17
CA LEU A 7 -23.63 -16.68 2.82
C LEU A 7 -22.39 -17.56 2.68
N LEU A 8 -21.55 -17.64 3.72
CA LEU A 8 -20.42 -18.57 3.80
C LEU A 8 -20.93 -20.02 3.77
N ASP A 9 -22.00 -20.34 4.49
CA ASP A 9 -22.62 -21.67 4.45
C ASP A 9 -23.14 -22.02 3.05
N VAL A 10 -23.72 -21.05 2.32
CA VAL A 10 -24.16 -21.24 0.93
C VAL A 10 -22.95 -21.47 0.02
N ALA A 11 -21.87 -20.71 0.19
CA ALA A 11 -20.65 -20.86 -0.58
C ALA A 11 -20.01 -22.25 -0.39
N GLU A 12 -19.95 -22.75 0.85
CA GLU A 12 -19.37 -24.06 1.14
C GLU A 12 -20.20 -25.22 0.58
N ARG A 13 -21.53 -25.13 0.65
CA ARG A 13 -22.43 -26.10 0.01
C ARG A 13 -22.29 -26.10 -1.50
N LEU A 14 -22.26 -24.92 -2.13
CA LEU A 14 -22.08 -24.79 -3.57
C LEU A 14 -20.71 -25.34 -4.02
N HIS A 15 -19.65 -25.03 -3.28
CA HIS A 15 -18.32 -25.55 -3.54
C HIS A 15 -18.28 -27.08 -3.46
N SER A 16 -18.84 -27.66 -2.39
CA SER A 16 -18.94 -29.11 -2.22
C SER A 16 -19.76 -29.76 -3.33
N LEU A 17 -20.88 -29.12 -3.73
CA LEU A 17 -21.70 -29.57 -4.84
C LEU A 17 -20.89 -29.61 -6.14
N CYS A 18 -20.13 -28.55 -6.45
CA CYS A 18 -19.25 -28.50 -7.63
C CYS A 18 -18.22 -29.64 -7.66
N LEU A 19 -17.69 -30.06 -6.51
CA LEU A 19 -16.74 -31.18 -6.42
C LEU A 19 -17.39 -32.55 -6.58
N THR A 20 -18.69 -32.67 -6.29
CA THR A 20 -19.44 -33.93 -6.41
C THR A 20 -19.99 -34.19 -7.81
N VAL A 21 -20.16 -33.14 -8.63
CA VAL A 21 -20.60 -33.30 -10.03
C VAL A 21 -19.42 -33.79 -10.88
N GLN A 22 -19.55 -35.00 -11.44
CA GLN A 22 -18.53 -35.57 -12.34
C GLN A 22 -18.64 -35.06 -13.78
N ASP A 23 -19.80 -34.54 -14.17
CA ASP A 23 -20.05 -33.91 -15.47
C ASP A 23 -19.60 -32.44 -15.48
N ASN A 24 -19.05 -31.96 -16.60
CA ASN A 24 -18.58 -30.57 -16.76
C ASN A 24 -17.50 -30.13 -15.76
N LYS A 25 -16.44 -30.94 -15.59
CA LYS A 25 -15.36 -30.67 -14.63
C LYS A 25 -14.72 -29.30 -14.80
N ASP A 26 -14.61 -28.78 -16.03
CA ASP A 26 -14.00 -27.46 -16.27
C ASP A 26 -14.85 -26.32 -15.71
N GLN A 27 -16.16 -26.29 -15.99
CA GLN A 27 -17.03 -25.20 -15.50
C GLN A 27 -17.32 -25.34 -14.00
N CYS A 28 -17.50 -26.56 -13.50
CA CYS A 28 -17.63 -26.82 -12.05
C CYS A 28 -16.32 -26.48 -11.31
N GLY A 29 -15.16 -26.73 -11.92
CA GLY A 29 -13.85 -26.32 -11.39
C GLY A 29 -13.68 -24.80 -11.35
N ARG A 30 -14.07 -24.10 -12.43
CA ARG A 30 -14.05 -22.62 -12.48
C ARG A 30 -15.01 -22.01 -11.45
N LEU A 31 -16.21 -22.57 -11.31
CA LEU A 31 -17.18 -22.15 -10.31
C LEU A 31 -16.67 -22.37 -8.89
N ALA A 32 -16.09 -23.54 -8.60
CA ALA A 32 -15.46 -23.82 -7.31
C ALA A 32 -14.33 -22.82 -7.00
N GLY A 33 -13.52 -22.45 -8.01
CA GLY A 33 -12.51 -21.41 -7.90
C GLY A 33 -13.10 -20.04 -7.54
N HIS A 34 -14.12 -19.57 -8.26
CA HIS A 34 -14.77 -18.29 -8.00
C HIS A 34 -15.44 -18.25 -6.62
N VAL A 35 -16.13 -19.33 -6.24
CA VAL A 35 -16.78 -19.47 -4.93
C VAL A 35 -15.74 -19.47 -3.81
N SER A 36 -14.60 -20.13 -4.01
CA SER A 36 -13.48 -20.12 -3.05
C SER A 36 -12.90 -18.73 -2.85
N SER A 37 -12.62 -18.00 -3.94
CA SER A 37 -12.11 -16.63 -3.86
C SER A 37 -13.09 -15.69 -3.15
N LEU A 38 -14.38 -15.78 -3.47
CA LEU A 38 -15.42 -14.98 -2.83
C LEU A 38 -15.58 -15.34 -1.34
N ARG A 39 -15.44 -16.61 -0.97
CA ARG A 39 -15.44 -17.05 0.42
C ARG A 39 -14.29 -16.41 1.22
N THR A 40 -13.09 -16.35 0.66
CA THR A 40 -11.95 -15.66 1.29
C THR A 40 -12.27 -14.19 1.54
N THR A 41 -12.80 -13.48 0.53
CA THR A 41 -13.22 -12.08 0.68
C THR A 41 -14.31 -11.90 1.74
N LEU A 42 -15.26 -12.83 1.83
CA LEU A 42 -16.32 -12.83 2.84
C LEU A 42 -15.79 -13.11 4.26
N GLN A 43 -14.77 -13.96 4.41
CA GLN A 43 -14.12 -14.21 5.70
C GLN A 43 -13.34 -12.98 6.18
N GLU A 44 -12.65 -12.29 5.28
CA GLU A 44 -11.98 -11.02 5.58
C GLU A 44 -12.99 -9.93 5.99
N LEU A 45 -14.15 -9.87 5.33
CA LEU A 45 -15.26 -9.00 5.70
C LEU A 45 -15.86 -9.35 7.06
N GLN A 46 -16.01 -10.65 7.37
CA GLN A 46 -16.55 -11.11 8.63
C GLN A 46 -15.67 -10.69 9.83
N GLY A 47 -14.34 -10.78 9.69
CA GLY A 47 -13.39 -10.36 10.73
C GLY A 47 -13.35 -8.85 10.96
N ARG A 48 -13.86 -8.06 10.01
CA ARG A 48 -13.78 -6.58 10.00
C ARG A 48 -15.11 -5.87 10.23
N ALA A 49 -16.24 -6.57 10.11
CA ALA A 49 -17.57 -5.99 10.22
C ALA A 49 -17.87 -5.52 11.67
N GLN A 50 -17.58 -4.26 11.97
CA GLN A 50 -18.12 -3.55 13.13
C GLN A 50 -19.40 -2.81 12.75
N ALA A 51 -20.48 -3.11 13.47
CA ALA A 51 -21.79 -2.45 13.63
C ALA A 51 -22.56 -1.81 12.44
N CYS A 52 -21.92 -1.33 11.37
CA CYS A 52 -22.58 -0.58 10.30
C CYS A 52 -22.06 -1.03 8.93
N THR A 53 -22.73 -2.01 8.33
CA THR A 53 -22.50 -2.42 6.94
C THR A 53 -23.05 -1.35 6.00
N PRO A 54 -22.24 -0.76 5.10
CA PRO A 54 -22.75 0.25 4.17
C PRO A 54 -23.83 -0.34 3.25
N PRO A 55 -24.85 0.44 2.85
CA PRO A 55 -25.99 -0.06 2.07
C PRO A 55 -25.58 -0.62 0.70
N THR A 56 -24.49 -0.13 0.13
CA THR A 56 -23.86 -0.68 -1.09
C THR A 56 -23.31 -2.09 -0.88
N LEU A 57 -22.70 -2.35 0.27
CA LEU A 57 -22.19 -3.67 0.66
C LEU A 57 -23.34 -4.64 0.92
N GLU A 58 -24.40 -4.21 1.61
CA GLU A 58 -25.58 -5.06 1.81
C GLU A 58 -26.26 -5.44 0.49
N SER A 59 -26.38 -4.50 -0.44
CA SER A 59 -26.87 -4.77 -1.80
C SER A 59 -26.00 -5.78 -2.54
N GLY A 60 -24.66 -5.65 -2.42
CA GLY A 60 -23.70 -6.60 -2.99
C GLY A 60 -23.84 -8.01 -2.40
N LEU A 61 -23.95 -8.13 -1.07
CA LEU A 61 -24.12 -9.40 -0.38
C LEU A 61 -25.46 -10.08 -0.71
N ALA A 62 -26.54 -9.31 -0.84
CA ALA A 62 -27.84 -9.84 -1.26
C ALA A 62 -27.77 -10.39 -2.69
N LYS A 63 -27.15 -9.66 -3.63
CA LYS A 63 -26.93 -10.13 -5.02
C LYS A 63 -26.05 -11.38 -5.06
N LEU A 64 -25.04 -11.45 -4.19
CA LEU A 64 -24.16 -12.62 -4.08
C LEU A 64 -24.93 -13.87 -3.65
N ARG A 65 -25.82 -13.73 -2.66
CA ARG A 65 -26.67 -14.81 -2.19
C ARG A 65 -27.58 -15.35 -3.29
N THR A 66 -28.20 -14.45 -4.07
CA THR A 66 -29.01 -14.85 -5.22
C THR A 66 -28.15 -15.58 -6.25
N CYS A 67 -26.98 -15.05 -6.60
CA CYS A 67 -26.09 -15.70 -7.58
C CYS A 67 -25.62 -17.09 -7.13
N PHE A 68 -25.32 -17.29 -5.85
CA PHE A 68 -24.97 -18.63 -5.35
C PHE A 68 -26.16 -19.60 -5.37
N THR A 69 -27.36 -19.10 -5.10
CA THR A 69 -28.58 -19.93 -5.17
C THR A 69 -28.88 -20.33 -6.63
N ASP A 70 -28.80 -19.36 -7.55
CA ASP A 70 -28.93 -19.60 -8.99
C ASP A 70 -27.87 -20.60 -9.47
N ALA A 71 -26.62 -20.48 -8.98
CA ALA A 71 -25.53 -21.40 -9.29
C ALA A 71 -25.80 -22.81 -8.77
N GLU A 72 -26.30 -22.96 -7.53
CA GLU A 72 -26.67 -24.27 -7.00
C GLU A 72 -27.79 -24.92 -7.82
N GLU A 73 -28.81 -24.16 -8.23
CA GLU A 73 -29.90 -24.65 -9.08
C GLU A 73 -29.38 -25.06 -10.46
N LEU A 74 -28.52 -24.25 -11.06
CA LEU A 74 -27.88 -24.53 -12.34
C LEU A 74 -27.07 -25.84 -12.26
N VAL A 75 -26.22 -25.97 -11.24
CA VAL A 75 -25.41 -27.19 -11.03
C VAL A 75 -26.30 -28.42 -10.75
N ARG A 76 -27.36 -28.30 -9.95
CA ARG A 76 -28.31 -29.41 -9.69
C ARG A 76 -29.10 -29.81 -10.94
N LYS A 77 -29.56 -28.83 -11.72
CA LYS A 77 -30.29 -29.05 -12.97
C LYS A 77 -29.47 -29.90 -13.94
N TYR A 78 -28.16 -29.66 -14.00
CA TYR A 78 -27.27 -30.39 -14.91
C TYR A 78 -26.70 -31.68 -14.34
N SER A 79 -26.55 -31.79 -13.01
CA SER A 79 -26.17 -33.03 -12.34
C SER A 79 -27.22 -34.15 -12.48
N ARG A 80 -28.52 -33.80 -12.61
CA ARG A 80 -29.61 -34.79 -12.80
C ARG A 80 -29.76 -35.29 -14.24
N THR A 81 -29.14 -34.64 -15.22
CA THR A 81 -29.23 -34.98 -16.64
C THR A 81 -28.09 -35.90 -17.09
N GLY A 82 -27.82 -36.98 -16.34
CA GLY A 82 -26.64 -37.84 -16.48
C GLY A 82 -26.50 -38.66 -17.78
N ALA A 83 -27.16 -38.31 -18.89
CA ALA A 83 -27.08 -39.08 -20.15
C ALA A 83 -27.45 -38.36 -21.46
N LEU A 84 -27.67 -37.04 -21.50
CA LEU A 84 -27.94 -36.32 -22.77
C LEU A 84 -26.67 -35.73 -23.40
N GLY A 85 -25.57 -36.48 -23.27
CA GLY A 85 -24.19 -36.17 -23.69
C GLY A 85 -23.94 -36.01 -25.19
N ARG A 86 -24.98 -35.73 -25.99
CA ARG A 86 -24.83 -35.32 -27.41
C ARG A 86 -25.56 -34.02 -27.76
N VAL A 87 -26.49 -33.56 -26.90
CA VAL A 87 -27.29 -32.34 -27.10
C VAL A 87 -26.93 -31.29 -26.04
N TRP A 88 -25.69 -31.36 -25.54
CA TRP A 88 -24.99 -30.22 -24.96
C TRP A 88 -24.74 -29.21 -26.09
N ARG A 89 -25.80 -28.45 -26.38
CA ARG A 89 -25.87 -27.41 -27.40
C ARG A 89 -24.90 -26.29 -26.97
N ALA A 90 -23.70 -26.33 -27.54
CA ALA A 90 -22.46 -25.61 -27.22
C ALA A 90 -22.52 -24.07 -27.27
N GLY A 91 -23.60 -23.47 -26.75
CA GLY A 91 -23.73 -22.02 -26.69
C GLY A 91 -24.90 -21.53 -25.84
N ALA A 92 -25.87 -22.37 -25.46
CA ALA A 92 -26.93 -21.95 -24.53
C ALA A 92 -26.48 -22.07 -23.07
N MET A 93 -25.86 -23.21 -22.71
CA MET A 93 -25.28 -23.40 -21.37
C MET A 93 -24.05 -22.52 -21.13
N GLU A 94 -23.18 -22.39 -22.13
CA GLU A 94 -22.00 -21.53 -22.01
C GLU A 94 -22.42 -20.09 -21.70
N ARG A 95 -23.48 -19.58 -22.34
CA ARG A 95 -24.08 -18.28 -22.02
C ARG A 95 -24.70 -18.19 -20.63
N GLU A 96 -25.36 -19.25 -20.13
CA GLU A 96 -25.94 -19.25 -18.79
C GLU A 96 -24.85 -19.26 -17.70
N PHE A 97 -23.80 -20.08 -17.88
CA PHE A 97 -22.63 -20.09 -16.99
C PHE A 97 -21.81 -18.81 -17.09
N GLU A 98 -21.58 -18.29 -18.30
CA GLU A 98 -20.84 -17.05 -18.52
C GLU A 98 -21.57 -15.84 -17.95
N GLY A 99 -22.90 -15.75 -18.13
CA GLY A 99 -23.72 -14.72 -17.47
C GLY A 99 -23.73 -14.84 -15.95
N MET A 100 -23.61 -16.06 -15.40
CA MET A 100 -23.44 -16.26 -13.97
C MET A 100 -22.02 -15.88 -13.50
N PHE A 101 -20.97 -16.27 -14.21
CA PHE A 101 -19.58 -15.92 -13.88
C PHE A 101 -19.35 -14.41 -13.93
N GLN A 102 -19.89 -13.73 -14.95
CA GLN A 102 -19.83 -12.28 -15.05
C GLN A 102 -20.48 -11.62 -13.83
N ARG A 103 -21.66 -12.10 -13.41
CA ARG A 103 -22.33 -11.58 -12.20
C ARG A 103 -21.50 -11.82 -10.94
N LEU A 104 -20.86 -12.99 -10.81
CA LEU A 104 -19.97 -13.28 -9.69
C LEU A 104 -18.73 -12.37 -9.69
N ASP A 105 -18.15 -12.07 -10.86
CA ASP A 105 -17.00 -11.16 -11.00
C ASP A 105 -17.38 -9.70 -10.73
N ASP A 106 -18.53 -9.24 -11.19
CA ASP A 106 -19.05 -7.90 -10.93
C ASP A 106 -19.27 -7.71 -9.42
N ILE A 107 -19.84 -8.72 -8.77
CA ILE A 107 -20.06 -8.72 -7.31
C ILE A 107 -18.72 -8.78 -6.57
N ARG A 108 -17.77 -9.62 -6.98
CA ARG A 108 -16.42 -9.65 -6.40
C ARG A 108 -15.77 -8.27 -6.47
N SER A 109 -15.86 -7.63 -7.63
CA SER A 109 -15.29 -6.31 -7.87
C SER A 109 -15.96 -5.24 -6.99
N LEU A 110 -17.29 -5.26 -6.89
CA LEU A 110 -18.05 -4.37 -6.01
C LEU A 110 -17.68 -4.58 -4.53
N LEU A 111 -17.58 -5.83 -4.07
CA LEU A 111 -17.18 -6.13 -2.70
C LEU A 111 -15.74 -5.66 -2.43
N SER A 112 -14.82 -5.92 -3.36
CA SER A 112 -13.41 -5.48 -3.26
C SER A 112 -13.29 -3.95 -3.22
N LEU A 113 -14.04 -3.23 -4.05
CA LEU A 113 -14.07 -1.77 -4.05
C LEU A 113 -14.69 -1.22 -2.76
N SER A 114 -15.76 -1.85 -2.28
CA SER A 114 -16.40 -1.47 -1.01
C SER A 114 -15.43 -1.64 0.17
N LEU A 115 -14.65 -2.73 0.19
CA LEU A 115 -13.56 -2.96 1.15
C LEU A 115 -12.46 -1.89 1.08
N GLN A 116 -12.07 -1.43 -0.11
CA GLN A 116 -11.08 -0.37 -0.29
C GLN A 116 -11.57 1.00 0.18
N VAL A 117 -12.85 1.31 -0.05
CA VAL A 117 -13.48 2.56 0.41
C VAL A 117 -13.58 2.59 1.94
N GLU A 118 -13.85 1.45 2.58
CA GLU A 118 -13.83 1.35 4.06
C GLU A 118 -12.43 1.58 4.65
N GLN A 119 -11.38 1.06 4.02
CA GLN A 119 -9.99 1.34 4.43
C GLN A 119 -9.65 2.84 4.31
N ARG A 120 -10.06 3.48 3.21
CA ARG A 120 -9.86 4.94 3.04
C ARG A 120 -10.67 5.78 4.02
N GLY A 121 -11.90 5.39 4.36
CA GLY A 121 -12.73 6.12 5.31
C GLY A 121 -12.13 6.17 6.73
N GLN A 122 -11.54 5.06 7.19
CA GLN A 122 -10.83 5.03 8.48
C GLN A 122 -9.55 5.89 8.44
N VAL A 123 -8.80 5.83 7.33
CA VAL A 123 -7.60 6.69 7.12
C VAL A 123 -7.98 8.16 7.09
N GLN A 124 -9.12 8.53 6.50
CA GLN A 124 -9.60 9.91 6.44
C GLN A 124 -9.93 10.45 7.85
N SER A 125 -10.61 9.64 8.68
CA SER A 125 -10.90 10.03 10.08
C SER A 125 -9.63 10.20 10.90
N VAL A 126 -8.61 9.36 10.67
CA VAL A 126 -7.31 9.50 11.34
C VAL A 126 -6.61 10.77 10.85
N GLN A 127 -6.65 11.06 9.55
CA GLN A 127 -6.09 12.29 8.98
C GLN A 127 -6.75 13.54 9.56
N ASP A 128 -8.08 13.60 9.62
CA ASP A 128 -8.81 14.74 10.21
C ASP A 128 -8.45 14.94 11.69
N THR A 129 -8.20 13.85 12.44
CA THR A 129 -7.73 13.95 13.82
C THR A 129 -6.28 14.43 13.95
N VAL A 130 -5.41 14.05 12.99
CA VAL A 130 -4.03 14.53 12.89
C VAL A 130 -4.01 16.02 12.55
N ASP A 131 -4.74 16.45 11.52
CA ASP A 131 -4.82 17.86 11.10
C ASP A 131 -5.33 18.76 12.25
N ARG A 132 -6.32 18.29 13.02
CA ARG A 132 -6.83 19.00 14.21
C ARG A 132 -5.82 19.08 15.34
N SER A 133 -4.92 18.09 15.44
CA SER A 133 -3.84 18.07 16.43
C SER A 133 -2.68 18.98 16.02
N GLU A 134 -2.35 19.01 14.73
CA GLU A 134 -1.34 19.90 14.15
C GLU A 134 -1.75 21.37 14.30
N GLN A 135 -3.01 21.71 14.02
CA GLN A 135 -3.53 23.07 14.21
C GLN A 135 -3.44 23.56 15.66
N LYS A 136 -3.55 22.67 16.65
CA LYS A 136 -3.35 23.01 18.07
C LYS A 136 -1.89 23.24 18.41
N LEU A 137 -0.98 22.48 17.78
CA LEU A 137 0.46 22.60 17.98
C LEU A 137 0.97 23.93 17.42
N ASP A 138 0.52 24.33 16.24
CA ASP A 138 0.84 25.63 15.64
C ASP A 138 0.34 26.79 16.52
N SER A 139 -0.90 26.69 17.03
CA SER A 139 -1.46 27.71 17.94
C SER A 139 -0.67 27.83 19.25
N LEU A 140 -0.11 26.74 19.77
CA LEU A 140 0.75 26.73 20.95
C LEU A 140 2.14 27.31 20.63
N ASN A 141 2.69 26.96 19.47
CA ASN A 141 3.99 27.43 19.02
C ASN A 141 3.97 28.96 18.77
N ASP A 142 2.91 29.48 18.14
CA ASP A 142 2.69 30.92 17.97
C ASP A 142 2.55 31.67 19.30
N LYS A 143 1.93 31.04 20.31
CA LYS A 143 1.83 31.61 21.66
C LYS A 143 3.19 31.65 22.35
N MET A 144 3.99 30.59 22.18
CA MET A 144 5.33 30.50 22.72
C MET A 144 6.27 31.53 22.09
N ASP A 145 6.20 31.71 20.77
CA ASP A 145 6.96 32.73 20.05
C ASP A 145 6.61 34.15 20.53
N LYS A 146 5.32 34.44 20.74
CA LYS A 146 4.87 35.73 21.30
C LYS A 146 5.36 35.99 22.73
N LEU A 147 5.54 34.95 23.54
CA LEU A 147 6.10 35.07 24.90
C LEU A 147 7.63 35.22 24.92
N LEU A 148 8.32 34.67 23.92
CA LEU A 148 9.78 34.80 23.78
C LEU A 148 10.21 36.17 23.22
N HIS A 149 9.33 36.85 22.48
CA HIS A 149 9.61 38.16 21.91
C HIS A 149 9.31 39.34 22.85
N SER A 150 8.78 39.12 24.06
CA SER A 150 8.51 40.19 25.04
C SER A 150 9.67 40.52 26.00
N ASP A 151 10.76 39.76 26.01
CA ASP A 151 11.93 40.03 26.87
C ASP A 151 13.24 40.14 26.08
N ARG A 152 13.57 41.36 25.63
CA ARG A 152 14.98 41.74 25.37
C ARG A 152 15.21 43.24 25.56
N LYS A 153 15.62 43.60 26.78
CA LYS A 153 16.40 44.81 27.07
C LYS A 153 17.60 44.44 27.93
N VAL A 154 18.75 44.10 27.34
CA VAL A 154 20.09 44.30 27.96
C VAL A 154 21.17 44.50 26.88
N LYS A 155 22.06 45.45 27.14
CA LYS A 155 23.24 45.93 26.39
C LYS A 155 24.37 44.88 26.25
N GLY A 156 24.99 44.84 25.07
CA GLY A 156 26.38 45.23 24.81
C GLY A 156 27.58 44.40 25.30
N VAL A 157 28.47 44.14 24.33
CA VAL A 157 29.96 43.99 24.36
C VAL A 157 30.50 42.56 24.06
N PRO A 158 31.58 42.45 23.25
CA PRO A 158 31.86 41.32 22.37
C PRO A 158 32.92 40.37 22.93
N VAL A 159 33.09 39.20 22.31
CA VAL A 159 34.39 38.50 22.07
C VAL A 159 34.10 37.10 21.45
N THR A 160 34.67 36.87 20.28
CA THR A 160 35.14 35.54 19.79
C THR A 160 36.67 35.53 19.99
N PRO A 161 37.43 34.41 19.99
CA PRO A 161 37.15 33.09 19.38
C PRO A 161 37.65 31.84 20.19
N ALA A 162 37.51 30.63 19.59
CA ALA A 162 38.17 29.31 19.84
C ALA A 162 37.20 28.15 20.18
N VAL A 163 36.59 27.44 19.20
CA VAL A 163 37.01 26.18 18.48
C VAL A 163 36.92 24.90 19.35
N PRO A 164 36.51 23.69 18.85
CA PRO A 164 36.18 23.26 17.46
C PRO A 164 34.72 22.74 17.29
N ALA A 165 33.93 23.00 16.23
CA ALA A 165 34.18 22.96 14.78
C ALA A 165 34.65 21.59 14.28
N LEU A 166 33.71 20.72 13.85
CA LEU A 166 33.86 19.75 12.73
C LEU A 166 32.66 18.78 12.53
N ALA A 167 31.59 18.80 13.33
CA ALA A 167 30.54 17.76 13.23
C ALA A 167 29.13 18.22 12.78
N GLN A 168 28.89 19.51 12.49
CA GLN A 168 27.52 20.05 12.42
C GLN A 168 26.94 20.34 11.02
N ASP A 169 27.69 20.14 9.92
CA ASP A 169 27.23 20.61 8.60
C ASP A 169 27.11 19.54 7.51
N ALA A 170 27.10 18.24 7.84
CA ALA A 170 26.94 17.19 6.82
C ALA A 170 25.59 17.27 6.08
N ASP A 171 24.50 17.64 6.78
CA ASP A 171 23.17 17.81 6.17
C ASP A 171 23.14 18.99 5.18
N LYS A 172 23.83 20.08 5.52
CA LYS A 172 23.94 21.27 4.67
C LYS A 172 24.84 21.03 3.47
N LEU A 173 25.88 20.22 3.65
CA LEU A 173 26.75 19.78 2.55
C LEU A 173 26.00 18.89 1.56
N LEU A 174 25.21 17.92 2.05
CA LEU A 174 24.35 17.10 1.18
C LEU A 174 23.28 17.92 0.45
N ASP A 175 22.75 18.96 1.10
CA ASP A 175 21.81 19.87 0.44
C ASP A 175 22.48 20.67 -0.69
N ALA A 176 23.69 21.18 -0.45
CA ALA A 176 24.45 21.93 -1.45
C ALA A 176 24.84 21.07 -2.67
N VAL A 177 25.19 19.80 -2.46
CA VAL A 177 25.59 18.89 -3.53
C VAL A 177 24.42 18.15 -4.19
N ARG A 178 23.19 18.31 -3.67
CA ARG A 178 21.99 17.58 -4.09
C ARG A 178 21.78 17.62 -5.59
N THR A 179 21.87 18.80 -6.20
CA THR A 179 21.64 18.98 -7.64
C THR A 179 22.69 18.25 -8.47
N GLN A 180 23.96 18.35 -8.09
CA GLN A 180 25.07 17.72 -8.81
C GLN A 180 25.08 16.19 -8.64
N PHE A 181 24.72 15.71 -7.45
CA PHE A 181 24.54 14.28 -7.20
C PHE A 181 23.39 13.72 -8.05
N VAL A 182 22.26 14.42 -8.12
CA VAL A 182 21.14 14.01 -8.98
C VAL A 182 21.55 13.94 -10.44
N GLU A 183 22.35 14.87 -10.95
CA GLU A 183 22.83 14.86 -12.33
C GLU A 183 23.85 13.76 -12.63
N LYS A 184 24.73 13.44 -11.69
CA LYS A 184 25.88 12.54 -11.93
C LYS A 184 25.70 11.11 -11.40
N ALA A 185 24.81 10.86 -10.44
CA ALA A 185 24.70 9.56 -9.78
C ALA A 185 24.19 8.45 -10.72
N SER A 186 24.99 7.45 -11.00
CA SER A 186 24.52 6.33 -11.84
C SER A 186 23.49 5.46 -11.09
N LEU A 187 22.60 4.78 -11.81
CA LEU A 187 21.62 3.88 -11.20
C LEU A 187 22.29 2.74 -10.38
N PRO A 188 23.41 2.14 -10.85
CA PRO A 188 24.17 1.17 -10.05
C PRO A 188 24.72 1.77 -8.76
N LEU A 189 25.26 3.00 -8.82
CA LEU A 189 25.77 3.69 -7.63
C LEU A 189 24.65 3.96 -6.62
N LEU A 190 23.47 4.40 -7.07
CA LEU A 190 22.31 4.60 -6.20
C LEU A 190 21.92 3.31 -5.48
N LYS A 191 21.88 2.18 -6.20
CA LYS A 191 21.58 0.87 -5.60
C LYS A 191 22.63 0.48 -4.55
N GLN A 192 23.92 0.64 -4.87
CA GLN A 192 25.01 0.33 -3.93
C GLN A 192 25.00 1.22 -2.69
N LEU A 193 24.63 2.49 -2.83
CA LEU A 193 24.48 3.41 -1.69
C LEU A 193 23.27 3.01 -0.83
N LEU A 194 22.17 2.61 -1.45
CA LEU A 194 20.98 2.08 -0.77
C LEU A 194 21.32 0.84 0.07
N ASP A 195 21.97 -0.15 -0.55
CA ASP A 195 22.37 -1.39 0.11
C ASP A 195 23.27 -1.09 1.32
N GLY A 196 24.30 -0.25 1.16
CA GLY A 196 25.20 0.15 2.25
C GLY A 196 24.53 0.97 3.35
N LEU A 197 23.56 1.84 3.00
CA LEU A 197 22.79 2.61 3.98
C LEU A 197 21.77 1.76 4.75
N GLN A 198 21.26 0.68 4.14
CA GLN A 198 20.41 -0.30 4.81
C GLN A 198 21.23 -1.19 5.77
N GLU A 199 22.41 -1.64 5.35
CA GLU A 199 23.36 -2.40 6.20
C GLU A 199 23.78 -1.59 7.43
N GLU A 200 23.96 -0.27 7.27
CA GLU A 200 24.31 0.63 8.38
C GLU A 200 23.11 1.11 9.23
N CYS A 201 21.92 0.53 9.01
CA CYS A 201 20.62 0.87 9.63
C CYS A 201 20.26 2.36 9.51
N VAL A 202 20.73 3.04 8.46
CA VAL A 202 20.36 4.43 8.17
C VAL A 202 18.98 4.46 7.52
N LEU A 203 18.71 3.54 6.59
CA LEU A 203 17.40 3.39 5.95
C LEU A 203 16.70 2.13 6.47
N ASN A 204 15.40 2.22 6.73
CA ASN A 204 14.58 1.03 6.96
C ASN A 204 14.31 0.32 5.63
N THR A 205 13.97 -0.98 5.67
CA THR A 205 13.68 -1.78 4.46
C THR A 205 12.58 -1.15 3.61
N GLU A 206 11.54 -0.61 4.24
CA GLU A 206 10.45 0.10 3.55
C GLU A 206 10.90 1.41 2.89
N GLU A 207 11.81 2.17 3.51
CA GLU A 207 12.35 3.40 2.93
C GLU A 207 13.28 3.10 1.74
N ALA A 208 14.04 2.01 1.84
CA ALA A 208 14.91 1.56 0.75
C ALA A 208 14.11 1.08 -0.47
N GLU A 209 13.03 0.34 -0.23
CA GLU A 209 12.09 -0.10 -1.27
C GLU A 209 11.33 1.10 -1.86
N ALA A 210 10.91 2.08 -1.06
CA ALA A 210 10.26 3.30 -1.57
C ALA A 210 11.16 4.11 -2.52
N VAL A 211 12.48 4.19 -2.25
CA VAL A 211 13.43 4.84 -3.18
C VAL A 211 13.48 4.10 -4.53
N LEU A 212 13.31 2.78 -4.53
CA LEU A 212 13.46 1.94 -5.72
C LEU A 212 12.15 1.77 -6.51
N GLU A 213 11.02 1.63 -5.83
CA GLU A 213 9.72 1.27 -6.41
C GLU A 213 8.85 2.47 -6.77
N GLU A 214 8.82 3.52 -5.92
CA GLU A 214 7.92 4.66 -6.16
C GLU A 214 8.40 5.58 -7.28
N GLN A 215 9.66 5.45 -7.70
CA GLN A 215 10.29 6.42 -8.57
C GLN A 215 10.79 5.85 -9.89
N SER A 216 10.22 6.33 -11.01
CA SER A 216 10.50 5.82 -12.35
C SER A 216 11.78 6.37 -12.96
N ALA A 217 12.18 7.60 -12.60
CA ALA A 217 13.36 8.26 -13.16
C ALA A 217 14.58 8.22 -12.23
N ARG A 218 15.79 7.98 -12.80
CA ARG A 218 17.08 7.96 -12.09
C ARG A 218 17.30 9.20 -11.22
N ALA A 219 17.01 10.38 -11.79
CA ALA A 219 17.22 11.66 -11.14
C ALA A 219 16.34 11.81 -9.88
N ASP A 220 15.10 11.35 -9.98
CA ASP A 220 14.18 11.46 -8.87
C ASP A 220 14.51 10.44 -7.77
N ARG A 221 15.03 9.25 -8.11
CA ARG A 221 15.59 8.29 -7.13
C ARG A 221 16.75 8.89 -6.35
N ALA A 222 17.67 9.53 -7.05
CA ALA A 222 18.81 10.22 -6.43
C ALA A 222 18.36 11.36 -5.50
N ARG A 223 17.33 12.11 -5.91
CA ARG A 223 16.78 13.22 -5.11
C ARG A 223 16.14 12.71 -3.84
N TYR A 224 15.30 11.68 -3.96
CA TYR A 224 14.61 11.07 -2.83
C TYR A 224 15.59 10.45 -1.83
N LEU A 225 16.64 9.75 -2.31
CA LEU A 225 17.68 9.19 -1.45
C LEU A 225 18.37 10.27 -0.59
N ILE A 226 18.81 11.37 -1.20
CA ILE A 226 19.41 12.48 -0.44
C ILE A 226 18.42 13.08 0.56
N ASP A 227 17.17 13.26 0.16
CA ASP A 227 16.16 13.90 1.01
C ASP A 227 15.83 13.06 2.24
N VAL A 228 15.71 11.74 2.10
CA VAL A 228 15.46 10.82 3.22
C VAL A 228 16.66 10.79 4.17
N VAL A 229 17.88 10.67 3.64
CA VAL A 229 19.10 10.68 4.47
C VAL A 229 19.24 12.00 5.22
N ARG A 230 19.04 13.14 4.55
CA ARG A 230 19.10 14.48 5.17
C ARG A 230 18.05 14.64 6.27
N LYS A 231 16.83 14.14 6.06
CA LYS A 231 15.75 14.18 7.07
C LYS A 231 16.08 13.38 8.34
N LYS A 232 16.92 12.35 8.23
CA LYS A 232 17.39 11.56 9.38
C LYS A 232 18.49 12.24 10.18
N GLY A 233 19.10 13.30 9.62
CA GLY A 233 20.00 14.21 10.31
C GLY A 233 21.50 13.88 10.16
N CYS A 234 22.32 14.69 10.83
CA CYS A 234 23.76 14.82 10.54
C CYS A 234 24.56 13.52 10.58
N LYS A 235 24.19 12.57 11.44
CA LYS A 235 24.85 11.26 11.53
C LYS A 235 24.56 10.38 10.30
N ALA A 236 23.34 10.41 9.80
CA ALA A 236 22.94 9.70 8.58
C ALA A 236 23.63 10.31 7.36
N SER A 237 23.66 11.63 7.28
CA SER A 237 24.35 12.36 6.21
C SER A 237 25.85 12.11 6.18
N GLN A 238 26.51 12.05 7.34
CA GLN A 238 27.92 11.67 7.44
C GLN A 238 28.18 10.26 6.90
N LYS A 239 27.32 9.29 7.25
CA LYS A 239 27.43 7.91 6.76
C LYS A 239 27.23 7.83 5.25
N MET A 240 26.28 8.58 4.69
CA MET A 240 26.09 8.64 3.23
C MET A 240 27.31 9.23 2.52
N ILE A 241 27.92 10.30 3.06
CA ILE A 241 29.14 10.87 2.50
C ILE A 241 30.30 9.86 2.57
N ALA A 242 30.44 9.15 3.69
CA ALA A 242 31.48 8.12 3.83
C ALA A 242 31.30 6.96 2.83
N GLN A 243 30.06 6.47 2.67
CA GLN A 243 29.72 5.45 1.69
C GLN A 243 29.96 5.94 0.25
N LEU A 244 29.64 7.21 -0.04
CA LEU A 244 29.90 7.82 -1.34
C LEU A 244 31.41 7.88 -1.66
N ARG A 245 32.23 8.31 -0.69
CA ARG A 245 33.70 8.30 -0.82
C ARG A 245 34.24 6.88 -1.07
N GLN A 246 33.68 5.89 -0.38
CA GLN A 246 34.13 4.50 -0.49
C GLN A 246 33.75 3.86 -1.84
N LYS A 247 32.55 4.13 -2.33
CA LYS A 247 32.02 3.51 -3.57
C LYS A 247 32.43 4.26 -4.82
N ASP A 248 32.55 5.59 -4.75
CA ASP A 248 32.95 6.44 -5.88
C ASP A 248 33.70 7.69 -5.40
N ALA A 249 35.00 7.52 -5.13
CA ALA A 249 35.88 8.61 -4.73
C ALA A 249 35.95 9.74 -5.77
N SER A 250 35.83 9.41 -7.07
CA SER A 250 35.90 10.38 -8.16
C SER A 250 34.67 11.30 -8.19
N LEU A 251 33.50 10.74 -7.89
CA LEU A 251 32.26 11.50 -7.73
C LEU A 251 32.30 12.32 -6.44
N ALA A 252 32.85 11.79 -5.34
CA ALA A 252 33.01 12.54 -4.10
C ALA A 252 33.93 13.76 -4.27
N GLU A 253 35.06 13.64 -4.97
CA GLU A 253 35.91 14.78 -5.33
C GLU A 253 35.17 15.80 -6.21
N THR A 254 34.45 15.32 -7.22
CA THR A 254 33.67 16.18 -8.13
C THR A 254 32.61 16.99 -7.39
N LEU A 255 32.03 16.43 -6.33
CA LEU A 255 31.00 17.05 -5.50
C LEU A 255 31.59 17.91 -4.35
N GLY A 256 32.92 18.01 -4.23
CA GLY A 256 33.56 18.73 -3.12
C GLY A 256 33.39 18.04 -1.77
N LEU A 257 33.13 16.73 -1.78
CA LEU A 257 32.90 15.88 -0.62
C LEU A 257 34.09 14.98 -0.31
N ALA A 258 35.29 15.22 -0.84
CA ALA A 258 36.50 14.41 -0.58
C ALA A 258 37.09 14.60 0.82
#